data_AF-A0A7C5HZA7-F1
#
_entry.id   AF-A0A7C5HZA7-F1
#
_cell.length_a   1.000
_cell.length_b   1.000
_cell.length_c   1.000
_cell.angle_alpha   90.00
_cell.angle_beta   90.00
_cell.angle_gamma   90.00
#
_symmetry.space_group_name_H-M   'P 1'
#
loop_
_entity.id
_entity.type
_entity.pdbx_description
1 polymer ?
#
loop_
_entity_poly.entity_id
_entity_poly.type
_entity_poly.pdbx_seq_one_letter_code
_entity_poly.pdbx_strand_id
1 'polypeptide(L)'
;MKFADRIQKVDRRIIYGILALAVILPLVFRLGLKTYTTTPVEDLYRHIDAAAGKDDMAIIMDFTHDPGVLPELYPMDLAILRHCFQRNIKVFTISFLPQGAAIIQLALSEVKEDYPNIEANVDYCNFGFKPWSLKLPIMLGMGDDIAEAVETNSEGLKLENLPIMQNMKNYDNIQVVVEISGSSMGQFWVTYARAKFGVDVAVGLTAVMAADVYPFLQTGQFVGSLGGLKGAAEYEQLVDIFAMNNTEFSKKNARNMAWVEAQYKELPELAKLYKYNKARIGMDAQAIVHVLIILFIILGNIGYFLDQRAQKKKFVK
;
A
#
# COMPACT_ATOMS: atom_id res chain seq x y z
N MET A 1 -12.94 -46.75 15.60
CA MET A 1 -12.63 -46.07 14.32
C MET A 1 -11.33 -45.33 14.48
N LYS A 2 -10.36 -45.58 13.60
CA LYS A 2 -9.07 -44.91 13.69
C LYS A 2 -9.30 -43.42 13.42
N PHE A 3 -8.59 -42.54 14.12
CA PHE A 3 -8.68 -41.08 13.94
C PHE A 3 -8.65 -40.65 12.46
N ALA A 4 -7.89 -41.37 11.63
CA ALA A 4 -7.83 -41.23 10.18
C ALA A 4 -9.19 -41.39 9.47
N ASP A 5 -10.01 -42.38 9.85
CA ASP A 5 -11.32 -42.64 9.24
C ASP A 5 -12.33 -41.53 9.53
N ARG A 6 -12.16 -40.81 10.66
CA ARG A 6 -13.04 -39.68 11.03
C ARG A 6 -12.68 -38.42 10.26
N ILE A 7 -11.39 -38.12 10.09
CA ILE A 7 -10.92 -36.95 9.34
C ILE A 7 -11.34 -37.04 7.86
N GLN A 8 -11.21 -38.22 7.24
CA GLN A 8 -11.58 -38.40 5.83
C GLN A 8 -13.10 -38.35 5.57
N LYS A 9 -13.93 -38.49 6.61
CA LYS A 9 -15.40 -38.45 6.52
C LYS A 9 -15.98 -37.10 6.92
N VAL A 10 -15.15 -36.10 7.24
CA VAL A 10 -15.65 -34.74 7.53
C VAL A 10 -16.33 -34.19 6.28
N ASP A 11 -17.58 -33.76 6.41
CA ASP A 11 -18.32 -33.15 5.32
C ASP A 11 -17.64 -31.83 4.91
N ARG A 12 -17.37 -31.68 3.61
CA ARG A 12 -16.82 -30.45 3.02
C ARG A 12 -17.59 -29.19 3.41
N ARG A 13 -18.89 -29.28 3.67
CA ARG A 13 -19.74 -28.16 4.13
C ARG A 13 -19.28 -27.61 5.48
N ILE A 14 -18.80 -28.48 6.37
CA ILE A 14 -18.25 -28.07 7.68
C ILE A 14 -16.93 -27.34 7.47
N ILE A 15 -16.08 -27.84 6.56
CA ILE A 15 -14.81 -27.18 6.21
C ILE A 15 -15.07 -25.79 5.62
N TYR A 16 -16.00 -25.66 4.67
CA TYR A 16 -16.39 -24.37 4.10
C TYR A 16 -17.04 -23.45 5.13
N GLY A 17 -17.81 -23.98 6.08
CA GLY A 17 -18.38 -23.21 7.20
C GLY A 17 -17.29 -22.65 8.12
N ILE A 18 -16.29 -23.46 8.49
CA ILE A 18 -15.14 -23.00 9.29
C ILE A 18 -14.32 -21.96 8.53
N LEU A 19 -14.08 -22.18 7.23
CA LEU A 19 -13.37 -21.22 6.38
C LEU A 19 -14.12 -19.89 6.27
N ALA A 20 -15.44 -19.94 6.06
CA ALA A 20 -16.28 -18.74 6.03
C ALA A 20 -16.23 -17.99 7.36
N LEU A 21 -16.33 -18.69 8.49
CA LEU A 21 -16.18 -18.08 9.81
C LEU A 21 -14.78 -17.48 10.01
N ALA A 22 -13.72 -18.14 9.54
CA ALA A 22 -12.36 -17.65 9.63
C ALA A 22 -12.11 -16.37 8.80
N VAL A 23 -12.88 -16.15 7.73
CA VAL A 23 -12.86 -14.89 6.96
C VAL A 23 -13.76 -13.84 7.60
N ILE A 24 -14.96 -14.21 8.06
CA ILE A 24 -15.96 -13.26 8.57
C ILE A 24 -15.60 -12.76 9.96
N LEU A 25 -15.15 -13.63 10.87
CA LEU A 25 -14.89 -13.28 12.27
C LEU A 25 -13.85 -12.14 12.40
N PRO A 26 -12.71 -12.13 11.69
CA PRO A 26 -11.73 -11.05 11.80
C PRO A 26 -12.21 -9.73 11.21
N LEU A 27 -13.13 -9.78 10.23
CA LEU A 27 -13.74 -8.58 9.66
C LEU A 27 -14.74 -7.93 10.63
N VAL A 28 -15.39 -8.73 11.48
CA VAL A 28 -16.35 -8.26 12.50
C VAL A 28 -15.64 -7.91 13.81
N PHE A 29 -14.75 -8.78 14.28
CA PHE A 29 -14.00 -8.63 15.53
C PHE A 29 -12.56 -8.24 15.19
N ARG A 30 -12.23 -6.96 15.41
CA ARG A 30 -10.87 -6.44 15.23
C ARG A 30 -9.93 -7.15 16.20
N LEU A 31 -9.04 -7.99 15.69
CA LEU A 31 -8.09 -8.74 16.51
C LEU A 31 -6.85 -7.89 16.83
N GLY A 32 -6.51 -6.96 15.93
CA GLY A 32 -5.38 -6.06 16.12
C GLY A 32 -4.08 -6.84 16.26
N LEU A 33 -3.82 -7.78 15.35
CA LEU A 33 -2.61 -8.58 15.42
C LEU A 33 -1.38 -7.66 15.33
N LYS A 34 -0.38 -8.00 16.15
CA LYS A 34 0.86 -7.23 16.26
C LYS A 34 1.65 -7.29 14.95
N THR A 35 1.76 -6.15 14.27
CA THR A 35 2.47 -6.00 13.01
C THR A 35 3.81 -5.29 13.22
N TYR A 36 4.87 -5.88 12.69
CA TYR A 36 6.19 -5.26 12.64
C TYR A 36 6.41 -4.61 11.27
N THR A 37 7.01 -3.44 11.27
CA THR A 37 7.38 -2.73 10.04
C THR A 37 8.70 -3.24 9.48
N THR A 38 8.78 -3.33 8.16
CA THR A 38 9.98 -3.70 7.43
C THR A 38 10.77 -2.46 7.01
N THR A 39 12.07 -2.64 6.79
CA THR A 39 12.96 -1.53 6.38
C THR A 39 12.48 -0.81 5.10
N PRO A 40 12.05 -1.49 4.02
CA PRO A 40 11.60 -0.78 2.80
C PRO A 40 10.37 0.10 3.01
N VAL A 41 9.47 -0.30 3.92
CA VAL A 41 8.27 0.49 4.28
C VAL A 41 8.66 1.69 5.15
N GLU A 42 9.52 1.47 6.15
CA GLU A 42 10.08 2.50 7.02
C GLU A 42 10.84 3.58 6.21
N ASP A 43 11.66 3.16 5.24
CA ASP A 43 12.45 4.07 4.41
C ASP A 43 11.57 4.89 3.46
N LEU A 44 10.51 4.29 2.89
CA LEU A 44 9.52 5.02 2.11
C LEU A 44 8.78 6.06 2.96
N TYR A 45 8.26 5.65 4.12
CA TYR A 45 7.58 6.56 5.04
C TYR A 45 8.46 7.76 5.37
N ARG A 46 9.72 7.52 5.76
CA ARG A 46 10.67 8.58 6.08
C ARG A 46 10.94 9.50 4.90
N HIS A 47 11.10 8.97 3.68
CA HIS A 47 11.33 9.80 2.49
C HIS A 47 10.13 10.71 2.20
N ILE A 48 8.90 10.19 2.30
CA ILE A 48 7.69 11.00 2.13
C ILE A 48 7.59 12.05 3.24
N ASP A 49 7.81 11.64 4.50
CA ASP A 49 7.72 12.54 5.67
C ASP A 49 8.76 13.66 5.65
N ALA A 50 9.87 13.50 4.92
CA ALA A 50 10.87 14.56 4.75
C ALA A 50 10.37 15.78 3.95
N ALA A 51 9.23 15.65 3.26
CA ALA A 51 8.53 16.78 2.62
C ALA A 51 7.52 17.47 3.56
N ALA A 52 7.31 16.97 4.78
CA ALA A 52 6.31 17.51 5.70
C ALA A 52 6.52 19.01 5.97
N GLY A 53 5.46 19.79 5.78
CA GLY A 53 5.45 21.24 6.03
C GLY A 53 6.26 22.08 5.04
N LYS A 54 6.87 21.49 4.00
CA LYS A 54 7.55 22.23 2.94
C LYS A 54 6.55 22.65 1.87
N ASP A 55 6.58 23.92 1.49
CA ASP A 55 5.70 24.47 0.46
C ASP A 55 6.27 24.38 -0.96
N ASP A 56 7.56 24.07 -1.08
CA ASP A 56 8.33 23.91 -2.32
C ASP A 56 8.63 22.44 -2.68
N MET A 57 8.06 21.49 -1.93
CA MET A 57 8.20 20.06 -2.16
C MET A 57 6.85 19.36 -2.27
N ALA A 58 6.75 18.41 -3.20
CA ALA A 58 5.58 17.55 -3.37
C ALA A 58 6.00 16.09 -3.58
N ILE A 59 5.02 15.18 -3.58
CA ILE A 59 5.22 13.82 -4.11
C ILE A 59 4.37 13.60 -5.36
N ILE A 60 4.78 12.67 -6.20
CA ILE A 60 3.95 12.17 -7.32
C ILE A 60 3.49 10.76 -6.97
N MET A 61 2.18 10.51 -7.04
CA MET A 61 1.61 9.17 -6.98
C MET A 61 1.14 8.75 -8.39
N ASP A 62 1.76 7.70 -8.94
CA ASP A 62 1.36 7.09 -10.21
C ASP A 62 0.46 5.86 -9.95
N PHE A 63 -0.82 5.99 -10.26
CA PHE A 63 -1.84 4.95 -10.09
C PHE A 63 -1.87 4.03 -11.31
N THR A 64 -0.89 3.12 -11.41
CA THR A 64 -0.78 2.14 -12.50
C THR A 64 -1.40 0.79 -12.10
N HIS A 65 -2.66 0.81 -11.66
CA HIS A 65 -3.43 -0.39 -11.33
C HIS A 65 -4.90 -0.32 -11.73
N ASP A 66 -5.58 -1.47 -11.68
CA ASP A 66 -6.97 -1.64 -12.11
C ASP A 66 -7.82 -2.32 -11.00
N PRO A 67 -9.15 -2.35 -11.14
CA PRO A 67 -10.06 -2.90 -10.13
C PRO A 67 -9.77 -4.34 -9.69
N GLY A 68 -9.08 -5.15 -10.49
CA GLY A 68 -8.77 -6.55 -10.19
C GLY A 68 -7.79 -6.74 -9.04
N VAL A 69 -6.93 -5.75 -8.78
CA VAL A 69 -5.94 -5.75 -7.68
C VAL A 69 -6.23 -4.70 -6.62
N LEU A 70 -7.37 -4.00 -6.73
CA LEU A 70 -7.78 -2.93 -5.85
C LEU A 70 -7.85 -3.35 -4.37
N PRO A 71 -8.38 -4.52 -3.98
CA PRO A 71 -8.38 -4.94 -2.57
C PRO A 71 -6.99 -5.01 -1.93
N GLU A 72 -5.94 -5.19 -2.74
CA GLU A 72 -4.57 -5.30 -2.27
C GLU A 72 -3.81 -3.97 -2.32
N LEU A 73 -4.00 -3.18 -3.38
CA LEU A 73 -3.22 -1.96 -3.62
C LEU A 73 -3.90 -0.68 -3.14
N TYR A 74 -5.23 -0.61 -3.20
CA TYR A 74 -5.98 0.60 -2.81
C TYR A 74 -5.72 1.05 -1.36
N PRO A 75 -5.54 0.15 -0.38
CA PRO A 75 -5.14 0.58 0.95
C PRO A 75 -3.79 1.32 0.99
N MET A 76 -2.87 1.05 0.05
CA MET A 76 -1.61 1.81 -0.08
C MET A 76 -1.89 3.24 -0.55
N ASP A 77 -2.74 3.40 -1.58
CA ASP A 77 -3.14 4.71 -2.10
C ASP A 77 -3.70 5.57 -0.96
N LEU A 78 -4.64 5.01 -0.20
CA LEU A 78 -5.29 5.69 0.92
C LEU A 78 -4.30 6.04 2.03
N ALA A 79 -3.41 5.12 2.40
CA ALA A 79 -2.47 5.33 3.49
C ALA A 79 -1.43 6.42 3.14
N ILE A 80 -0.94 6.47 1.90
CA ILE A 80 -0.02 7.52 1.45
C ILE A 80 -0.74 8.87 1.37
N LEU A 81 -1.94 8.94 0.79
CA LEU A 81 -2.71 10.19 0.74
C LEU A 81 -3.01 10.74 2.14
N ARG A 82 -3.41 9.87 3.08
CA ARG A 82 -3.63 10.26 4.49
C ARG A 82 -2.36 10.78 5.13
N HIS A 83 -1.22 10.11 4.91
CA HIS A 83 0.07 10.59 5.39
C HIS A 83 0.33 12.02 4.90
N CYS A 84 0.18 12.24 3.60
CA CYS A 84 0.44 13.53 3.00
C CYS A 84 -0.48 14.62 3.54
N PHE A 85 -1.78 14.38 3.62
CA PHE A 85 -2.73 15.38 4.10
C PHE A 85 -2.55 15.67 5.60
N GLN A 86 -2.27 14.64 6.41
CA GLN A 86 -1.99 14.82 7.84
C GLN A 86 -0.71 15.63 8.10
N ARG A 87 0.30 15.53 7.22
CA ARG A 87 1.60 16.20 7.35
C ARG A 87 1.76 17.44 6.46
N ASN A 88 0.66 17.90 5.86
CA ASN A 88 0.63 19.04 4.95
C ASN A 88 1.67 18.92 3.82
N ILE A 89 1.72 17.76 3.17
CA ILE A 89 2.58 17.45 2.03
C ILE A 89 1.74 17.56 0.77
N LYS A 90 2.25 18.32 -0.21
CA LYS A 90 1.59 18.48 -1.51
C LYS A 90 1.65 17.21 -2.34
N VAL A 91 0.55 16.88 -3.02
CA VAL A 91 0.44 15.63 -3.80
C VAL A 91 0.02 15.89 -5.24
N PHE A 92 0.79 15.38 -6.19
CA PHE A 92 0.37 15.22 -7.57
C PHE A 92 -0.05 13.77 -7.83
N THR A 93 -1.20 13.55 -8.47
CA THR A 93 -1.64 12.21 -8.85
C THR A 93 -1.72 12.09 -10.37
N ILE A 94 -1.22 10.99 -10.92
CA ILE A 94 -1.26 10.70 -12.36
C ILE A 94 -1.59 9.23 -12.59
N SER A 95 -2.20 8.92 -13.74
CA SER A 95 -2.34 7.55 -14.20
C SER A 95 -2.07 7.47 -15.70
N PHE A 96 -1.38 6.41 -16.12
CA PHE A 96 -1.24 6.05 -17.53
C PHE A 96 -2.18 4.92 -17.96
N LEU A 97 -3.09 4.50 -17.08
CA LEU A 97 -4.18 3.58 -17.33
C LEU A 97 -5.53 4.31 -17.28
N PRO A 98 -6.46 4.05 -18.21
CA PRO A 98 -7.79 4.66 -18.18
C PRO A 98 -8.54 4.39 -16.86
N GLN A 99 -8.40 3.19 -16.30
CA GLN A 99 -9.04 2.78 -15.05
C GLN A 99 -8.50 3.55 -13.84
N GLY A 100 -7.20 3.87 -13.84
CA GLY A 100 -6.55 4.57 -12.73
C GLY A 100 -7.13 5.97 -12.49
N ALA A 101 -7.66 6.66 -13.52
CA ALA A 101 -8.31 7.96 -13.30
C ALA A 101 -9.54 7.88 -12.38
N ALA A 102 -10.36 6.83 -12.51
CA ALA A 102 -11.49 6.64 -11.62
C ALA A 102 -11.04 6.26 -10.20
N ILE A 103 -9.96 5.49 -10.08
CA ILE A 103 -9.39 5.07 -8.80
C ILE A 103 -8.79 6.27 -8.05
N ILE A 104 -8.08 7.16 -8.75
CA ILE A 104 -7.56 8.41 -8.19
C ILE A 104 -8.71 9.23 -7.59
N GLN A 105 -9.78 9.44 -8.35
CA GLN A 105 -10.92 10.24 -7.88
C GLN A 105 -11.60 9.58 -6.67
N LEU A 106 -11.74 8.26 -6.68
CA LEU A 106 -12.26 7.50 -5.55
C LEU A 106 -11.37 7.71 -4.31
N ALA A 107 -10.05 7.51 -4.44
CA ALA A 107 -9.08 7.68 -3.34
C ALA A 107 -9.10 9.11 -2.77
N LEU A 108 -9.01 10.13 -3.63
CA LEU A 108 -9.06 11.53 -3.21
C LEU A 108 -10.38 11.87 -2.53
N SER A 109 -11.52 11.43 -3.09
CA SER A 109 -12.83 11.68 -2.48
C SER A 109 -12.94 11.04 -1.09
N GLU A 110 -12.50 9.79 -0.93
CA GLU A 110 -12.60 9.05 0.33
C GLU A 110 -11.71 9.67 1.41
N VAL A 111 -10.47 10.03 1.05
CA VAL A 111 -9.54 10.63 2.02
C VAL A 111 -9.98 12.04 2.38
N LYS A 112 -10.46 12.86 1.43
CA LYS A 112 -10.89 14.24 1.71
C LYS A 112 -12.06 14.35 2.69
N GLU A 113 -12.92 13.33 2.79
CA GLU A 113 -13.96 13.30 3.84
C GLU A 113 -13.39 13.49 5.25
N ASP A 114 -12.12 13.10 5.46
CA ASP A 114 -11.45 13.20 6.74
C ASP A 114 -10.62 14.48 6.92
N TYR A 115 -10.27 15.13 5.81
CA TYR A 115 -9.44 16.34 5.80
C TYR A 115 -10.20 17.47 5.09
N PRO A 116 -11.24 18.05 5.71
CA PRO A 116 -12.07 19.06 5.08
C PRO A 116 -11.32 20.35 4.72
N ASN A 117 -10.16 20.58 5.33
CA ASN A 117 -9.29 21.73 5.06
C ASN A 117 -8.40 21.54 3.83
N ILE A 118 -8.38 20.36 3.22
CA ILE A 118 -7.54 20.06 2.06
C ILE A 118 -8.26 20.50 0.78
N GLU A 119 -7.64 21.42 0.06
CA GLU A 119 -8.18 22.07 -1.12
C GLU A 119 -7.56 21.54 -2.42
N ALA A 120 -8.42 21.34 -3.42
CA ALA A 120 -8.00 20.93 -4.75
C ALA A 120 -7.22 22.06 -5.43
N ASN A 121 -6.15 21.71 -6.14
CA ASN A 121 -5.24 22.62 -6.83
C ASN A 121 -4.42 23.55 -5.91
N VAL A 122 -4.48 23.36 -4.59
CA VAL A 122 -3.66 24.02 -3.57
C VAL A 122 -2.79 22.99 -2.86
N ASP A 123 -3.41 21.98 -2.25
CA ASP A 123 -2.73 20.92 -1.48
C ASP A 123 -2.51 19.65 -2.30
N TYR A 124 -3.38 19.39 -3.27
CA TYR A 124 -3.18 18.32 -4.24
C TYR A 124 -3.62 18.74 -5.64
N CYS A 125 -3.05 18.15 -6.67
CA CYS A 125 -3.52 18.32 -8.04
C CYS A 125 -3.57 16.97 -8.76
N ASN A 126 -4.75 16.67 -9.30
CA ASN A 126 -4.97 15.46 -10.06
C ASN A 126 -4.71 15.71 -11.55
N PHE A 127 -3.63 15.16 -12.09
CA PHE A 127 -3.33 15.21 -13.53
C PHE A 127 -4.28 14.35 -14.35
N GLY A 128 -4.91 13.35 -13.73
CA GLY A 128 -5.86 12.43 -14.35
C GLY A 128 -5.17 11.37 -15.21
N PHE A 129 -5.94 10.83 -16.16
CA PHE A 129 -5.43 9.87 -17.13
C PHE A 129 -4.63 10.57 -18.24
N LYS A 130 -3.44 10.05 -18.52
CA LYS A 130 -2.63 10.40 -19.69
C LYS A 130 -2.42 9.16 -20.55
N PRO A 131 -2.61 9.23 -21.88
CA PRO A 131 -2.37 8.11 -22.77
C PRO A 131 -0.99 7.50 -22.58
N TRP A 132 -0.90 6.17 -22.58
CA TRP A 132 0.37 5.44 -22.41
C TRP A 132 1.45 5.88 -23.42
N SER A 133 1.05 6.19 -24.66
CA SER A 133 1.95 6.72 -25.70
C SER A 133 2.64 8.04 -25.33
N LEU A 134 2.08 8.78 -24.37
CA LEU A 134 2.64 10.02 -23.85
C LEU A 134 3.44 9.83 -22.54
N LYS A 135 3.52 8.61 -21.98
CA LYS A 135 4.24 8.36 -20.70
C LYS A 135 5.68 8.84 -20.76
N LEU A 136 6.44 8.41 -21.77
CA LEU A 136 7.85 8.81 -21.92
C LEU A 136 8.04 10.33 -22.11
N PRO A 137 7.38 11.02 -23.07
CA PRO A 137 7.58 12.46 -23.23
C PRO A 137 7.12 13.26 -22.01
N ILE A 138 6.03 12.86 -21.33
CA ILE A 138 5.60 13.51 -20.07
C ILE A 138 6.68 13.35 -19.00
N MET A 139 7.20 12.14 -18.81
CA MET A 139 8.24 11.87 -17.81
C MET A 139 9.55 12.62 -18.09
N LEU A 140 9.93 12.76 -19.35
CA LEU A 140 11.12 13.54 -19.71
C LEU A 140 10.87 15.04 -19.58
N GLY A 141 9.70 15.52 -20.01
CA GLY A 141 9.32 16.94 -19.93
C GLY A 141 9.21 17.44 -18.50
N MET A 142 8.65 16.66 -17.58
CA MET A 142 8.54 17.03 -16.16
C MET A 142 9.88 17.28 -15.47
N GLY A 143 10.99 16.80 -16.04
CA GLY A 143 12.33 17.13 -15.54
C GLY A 143 12.80 18.53 -15.92
N ASP A 144 12.23 19.13 -16.96
CA ASP A 144 12.48 20.51 -17.36
C ASP A 144 11.40 21.45 -16.77
N ASP A 145 10.12 21.13 -16.98
CA ASP A 145 8.96 21.83 -16.44
C ASP A 145 7.70 20.93 -16.37
N ILE A 146 7.10 20.80 -15.20
CA ILE A 146 5.90 19.97 -14.97
C ILE A 146 4.65 20.57 -15.62
N ALA A 147 4.48 21.89 -15.58
CA ALA A 147 3.30 22.56 -16.13
C ALA A 147 3.28 22.50 -17.67
N GLU A 148 4.45 22.53 -18.31
CA GLU A 148 4.55 22.32 -19.76
C GLU A 148 4.33 20.86 -20.14
N ALA A 149 4.89 19.91 -19.39
CA ALA A 149 4.76 18.48 -19.67
C ALA A 149 3.33 17.97 -19.47
N VAL A 150 2.62 18.52 -18.48
CA VAL A 150 1.23 18.19 -18.17
C VAL A 150 0.40 19.47 -18.27
N GLU A 151 0.08 19.90 -19.48
CA GLU A 151 -0.56 21.20 -19.75
C GLU A 151 -1.84 21.45 -18.91
N THR A 152 -2.66 20.41 -18.70
CA THR A 152 -3.95 20.50 -18.00
C THR A 152 -4.16 19.36 -17.00
N ASN A 153 -4.86 19.69 -15.90
CA ASN A 153 -5.26 18.73 -14.87
C ASN A 153 -6.53 17.97 -15.30
N SER A 154 -7.04 17.09 -14.44
CA SER A 154 -8.24 16.29 -14.71
C SER A 154 -9.53 17.11 -14.85
N GLU A 155 -9.52 18.36 -14.39
CA GLU A 155 -10.64 19.32 -14.47
C GLU A 155 -10.54 20.21 -15.71
N GLY A 156 -9.48 20.08 -16.52
CA GLY A 156 -9.22 20.91 -17.69
C GLY A 156 -8.61 22.28 -17.37
N LEU A 157 -8.20 22.52 -16.12
CA LEU A 157 -7.50 23.73 -15.72
C LEU A 157 -6.04 23.65 -16.15
N LYS A 158 -5.51 24.75 -16.66
CA LYS A 158 -4.08 24.85 -17.01
C LYS A 158 -3.21 24.81 -15.76
N LEU A 159 -2.22 23.92 -15.73
CA LEU A 159 -1.36 23.73 -14.56
C LEU A 159 -0.60 25.01 -14.17
N GLU A 160 -0.07 25.74 -15.16
CA GLU A 160 0.71 26.98 -14.96
C GLU A 160 0.00 28.03 -14.08
N ASN A 161 -1.35 28.00 -14.03
CA ASN A 161 -2.16 28.98 -13.30
C ASN A 161 -2.61 28.47 -11.92
N LEU A 162 -2.29 27.24 -11.55
CA LEU A 162 -2.76 26.65 -10.30
C LEU A 162 -1.90 27.09 -9.10
N PRO A 163 -2.51 27.39 -7.94
CA PRO A 163 -1.76 27.78 -6.74
C PRO A 163 -0.66 26.79 -6.33
N ILE A 164 -0.92 25.48 -6.45
CA ILE A 164 0.06 24.44 -6.11
C ILE A 164 1.35 24.54 -6.94
N MET A 165 1.31 25.14 -8.14
CA MET A 165 2.44 25.25 -9.05
C MET A 165 3.37 26.45 -8.78
N GLN A 166 2.98 27.40 -7.93
CA GLN A 166 3.76 28.64 -7.72
C GLN A 166 5.21 28.40 -7.28
N ASN A 167 5.45 27.33 -6.52
CA ASN A 167 6.77 26.91 -6.02
C ASN A 167 7.21 25.56 -6.60
N MET A 168 6.60 25.11 -7.70
CA MET A 168 6.88 23.80 -8.30
C MET A 168 7.26 24.01 -9.76
N LYS A 169 8.48 23.64 -10.13
CA LYS A 169 8.94 23.71 -11.51
C LYS A 169 9.09 22.34 -12.13
N ASN A 170 9.96 21.51 -11.54
CA ASN A 170 10.36 20.24 -12.13
C ASN A 170 10.61 19.20 -11.03
N TYR A 171 11.33 18.11 -11.35
CA TYR A 171 11.66 17.08 -10.39
C TYR A 171 12.50 17.53 -9.18
N ASP A 172 13.18 18.68 -9.22
CA ASP A 172 13.90 19.20 -8.05
C ASP A 172 12.94 19.53 -6.90
N ASN A 173 11.67 19.79 -7.22
CA ASN A 173 10.59 20.01 -6.25
C ASN A 173 9.80 18.74 -5.90
N ILE A 174 10.23 17.56 -6.39
CA ILE A 174 9.54 16.29 -6.14
C ILE A 174 10.38 15.41 -5.22
N GLN A 175 9.87 15.17 -4.01
CA GLN A 175 10.54 14.39 -2.98
C GLN A 175 10.67 12.91 -3.36
N VAL A 176 9.62 12.35 -3.96
CA VAL A 176 9.61 10.97 -4.43
C VAL A 176 8.45 10.76 -5.41
N VAL A 177 8.68 9.90 -6.41
CA VAL A 177 7.62 9.32 -7.23
C VAL A 177 7.28 7.93 -6.72
N VAL A 178 6.02 7.69 -6.38
CA VAL A 178 5.52 6.40 -5.92
C VAL A 178 4.62 5.79 -6.99
N GLU A 179 5.10 4.77 -7.70
CA GLU A 179 4.26 4.01 -8.65
C GLU A 179 3.59 2.85 -7.91
N ILE A 180 2.26 2.83 -7.92
CA ILE A 180 1.46 1.75 -7.33
C ILE A 180 0.91 0.91 -8.48
N SER A 181 1.29 -0.37 -8.55
CA SER A 181 0.97 -1.22 -9.68
C SER A 181 0.79 -2.70 -9.34
N GLY A 182 -0.07 -3.36 -10.12
CA GLY A 182 -0.25 -4.81 -10.07
C GLY A 182 0.93 -5.60 -10.61
N SER A 183 1.67 -5.04 -11.57
CA SER A 183 2.63 -5.78 -12.42
C SER A 183 3.79 -4.95 -12.98
N SER A 184 3.71 -3.61 -12.96
CA SER A 184 4.80 -2.73 -13.38
C SER A 184 5.62 -2.32 -12.17
N MET A 185 6.93 -2.57 -12.19
CA MET A 185 7.81 -2.27 -11.07
C MET A 185 8.42 -0.87 -11.15
N GLY A 186 7.68 0.20 -11.49
CA GLY A 186 8.24 1.55 -11.57
C GLY A 186 9.40 1.71 -12.57
N GLN A 187 9.59 0.76 -13.48
CA GLN A 187 10.81 0.65 -14.28
C GLN A 187 11.01 1.87 -15.19
N PHE A 188 9.93 2.44 -15.71
CA PHE A 188 9.99 3.69 -16.48
C PHE A 188 10.52 4.85 -15.63
N TRP A 189 10.04 5.00 -14.40
CA TRP A 189 10.47 6.07 -13.49
C TRP A 189 11.95 5.93 -13.15
N VAL A 190 12.42 4.72 -12.88
CA VAL A 190 13.85 4.47 -12.64
C VAL A 190 14.69 4.73 -13.88
N THR A 191 14.25 4.23 -15.05
CA THR A 191 15.05 4.24 -16.28
C THR A 191 15.15 5.64 -16.89
N TYR A 192 14.10 6.46 -16.79
CA TYR A 192 14.03 7.74 -17.47
C TYR A 192 14.07 8.94 -16.53
N ALA A 193 13.25 8.95 -15.47
CA ALA A 193 13.18 10.09 -14.58
C ALA A 193 14.37 10.11 -13.61
N ARG A 194 14.56 9.02 -12.84
CA ARG A 194 15.67 8.91 -11.89
C ARG A 194 17.03 8.93 -12.59
N ALA A 195 17.20 8.14 -13.65
CA ALA A 195 18.50 8.04 -14.31
C ALA A 195 18.98 9.36 -14.94
N LYS A 196 18.04 10.20 -15.41
CA LYS A 196 18.36 11.48 -16.06
C LYS A 196 18.37 12.66 -15.08
N PHE A 197 17.40 12.72 -14.17
CA PHE A 197 17.15 13.89 -13.32
C PHE A 197 17.38 13.64 -11.82
N GLY A 198 17.62 12.39 -11.41
CA GLY A 198 17.94 12.07 -10.01
C GLY A 198 16.74 12.00 -9.06
N VAL A 199 15.49 12.13 -9.54
CA VAL A 199 14.30 12.01 -8.70
C VAL A 199 14.23 10.64 -8.03
N ASP A 200 13.93 10.62 -6.73
CA ASP A 200 13.76 9.39 -5.99
C ASP A 200 12.49 8.64 -6.42
N VAL A 201 12.56 7.31 -6.43
CA VAL A 201 11.47 6.46 -6.87
C VAL A 201 11.19 5.39 -5.82
N ALA A 202 9.92 5.12 -5.57
CA ALA A 202 9.45 4.01 -4.75
C ALA A 202 8.28 3.31 -5.45
N VAL A 203 7.95 2.11 -4.99
CA VAL A 203 6.91 1.29 -5.62
C VAL A 203 5.98 0.64 -4.59
N GLY A 204 4.68 0.62 -4.89
CA GLY A 204 3.70 -0.21 -4.20
C GLY A 204 3.23 -1.32 -5.12
N LEU A 205 3.44 -2.59 -4.76
CA LEU A 205 3.17 -3.72 -5.64
C LEU A 205 2.32 -4.79 -4.96
N THR A 206 1.74 -5.69 -5.76
CA THR A 206 1.09 -6.89 -5.23
C THR A 206 2.10 -7.79 -4.52
N ALA A 207 1.64 -8.62 -3.58
CA ALA A 207 2.50 -9.50 -2.79
C ALA A 207 3.32 -10.47 -3.67
N VAL A 208 2.77 -10.88 -4.81
CA VAL A 208 3.45 -11.77 -5.76
C VAL A 208 4.63 -11.10 -6.46
N MET A 209 4.61 -9.78 -6.61
CA MET A 209 5.68 -8.98 -7.22
C MET A 209 6.68 -8.45 -6.20
N ALA A 210 6.41 -8.56 -4.89
CA ALA A 210 7.22 -7.96 -3.84
C ALA A 210 8.68 -8.47 -3.84
N ALA A 211 8.92 -9.71 -4.26
CA ALA A 211 10.26 -10.29 -4.35
C ALA A 211 11.11 -9.66 -5.45
N ASP A 212 10.49 -9.21 -6.55
CA ASP A 212 11.21 -8.73 -7.72
C ASP A 212 11.84 -7.35 -7.45
N VAL A 213 11.37 -6.62 -6.44
CA VAL A 213 11.84 -5.26 -6.08
C VAL A 213 13.19 -5.26 -5.37
N TYR A 214 13.56 -6.35 -4.69
CA TYR A 214 14.77 -6.39 -3.85
C TYR A 214 16.07 -6.01 -4.57
N PRO A 215 16.35 -6.47 -5.80
CA PRO A 215 17.53 -6.02 -6.55
C PRO A 215 17.61 -4.50 -6.69
N PHE A 216 16.49 -3.82 -6.92
CA PHE A 216 16.44 -2.36 -7.08
C PHE A 216 16.58 -1.62 -5.75
N LEU A 217 16.09 -2.19 -4.64
CA LEU A 217 16.32 -1.65 -3.30
C LEU A 217 17.81 -1.78 -2.91
N GLN A 218 18.44 -2.91 -3.25
CA GLN A 218 19.84 -3.17 -2.94
C GLN A 218 20.80 -2.23 -3.68
N THR A 219 20.45 -1.84 -4.91
CA THR A 219 21.23 -0.88 -5.71
C THR A 219 20.89 0.58 -5.40
N GLY A 220 19.89 0.85 -4.54
CA GLY A 220 19.39 2.19 -4.25
C GLY A 220 18.63 2.83 -5.41
N GLN A 221 18.21 2.04 -6.40
CA GLN A 221 17.33 2.51 -7.49
C GLN A 221 15.91 2.80 -6.99
N PHE A 222 15.46 2.08 -5.97
CA PHE A 222 14.28 2.45 -5.18
C PHE A 222 14.68 2.87 -3.77
N VAL A 223 14.04 3.92 -3.26
CA VAL A 223 14.22 4.40 -1.88
C VAL A 223 13.37 3.66 -0.85
N GLY A 224 12.37 2.91 -1.32
CA GLY A 224 11.50 2.09 -0.48
C GLY A 224 10.42 1.39 -1.31
N SER A 225 9.64 0.52 -0.66
CA SER A 225 8.58 -0.23 -1.34
C SER A 225 7.50 -0.74 -0.40
N LEU A 226 6.27 -0.87 -0.90
CA LEU A 226 5.16 -1.53 -0.22
C LEU A 226 4.82 -2.84 -0.96
N GLY A 227 4.80 -3.96 -0.24
CA GLY A 227 4.50 -5.28 -0.81
C GLY A 227 3.17 -5.84 -0.32
N GLY A 228 2.18 -5.85 -1.20
CA GLY A 228 0.83 -6.31 -0.98
C GLY A 228 0.12 -5.65 0.20
N LEU A 229 -0.96 -6.28 0.66
CA LEU A 229 -1.74 -5.79 1.79
C LEU A 229 -0.90 -5.64 3.08
N LYS A 230 0.13 -6.48 3.24
CA LYS A 230 1.08 -6.40 4.35
C LYS A 230 1.83 -5.07 4.35
N GLY A 231 2.41 -4.66 3.22
CA GLY A 231 3.14 -3.40 3.09
C GLY A 231 2.24 -2.20 3.35
N ALA A 232 1.01 -2.23 2.84
CA ALA A 232 0.01 -1.20 3.10
C ALA A 232 -0.28 -1.03 4.60
N ALA A 233 -0.45 -2.14 5.31
CA ALA A 233 -0.75 -2.14 6.74
C ALA A 233 0.42 -1.75 7.63
N GLU A 234 1.64 -2.13 7.26
CA GLU A 234 2.85 -1.63 7.90
C GLU A 234 2.94 -0.10 7.75
N TYR A 235 2.57 0.43 6.59
CA TYR A 235 2.56 1.87 6.35
C TYR A 235 1.41 2.58 7.10
N GLU A 236 0.19 2.02 7.12
CA GLU A 236 -0.93 2.52 7.94
C GLU A 236 -0.51 2.67 9.42
N GLN A 237 0.19 1.66 9.97
CA GLN A 237 0.71 1.74 11.34
C GLN A 237 1.68 2.91 11.53
N LEU A 238 2.56 3.18 10.57
CA LEU A 238 3.49 4.32 10.66
C LEU A 238 2.74 5.66 10.62
N VAL A 239 1.73 5.78 9.75
CA VAL A 239 0.87 6.96 9.67
C VAL A 239 0.14 7.19 10.99
N ASP A 240 -0.42 6.14 11.58
CA ASP A 240 -1.11 6.22 12.87
C ASP A 240 -0.17 6.70 13.99
N ILE A 241 0.97 6.03 14.18
CA ILE A 241 1.81 6.28 15.36
C ILE A 241 2.71 7.53 15.21
N PHE A 242 2.99 7.97 13.99
CA PHE A 242 3.85 9.13 13.73
C PHE A 242 3.06 10.33 13.18
N ALA A 243 2.42 10.19 12.02
CA ALA A 243 1.74 11.34 11.40
C ALA A 243 0.54 11.83 12.22
N MET A 244 -0.33 10.93 12.66
CA MET A 244 -1.55 11.31 13.41
C MET A 244 -1.22 11.87 14.79
N ASN A 245 -0.16 11.37 15.42
CA ASN A 245 0.32 11.87 16.72
C ASN A 245 1.27 13.07 16.57
N ASN A 246 1.52 13.55 15.34
CA ASN A 246 2.46 14.61 15.02
C ASN A 246 3.86 14.39 15.65
N THR A 247 4.34 13.16 15.63
CA THR A 247 5.67 12.79 16.13
C THR A 247 6.64 12.54 14.97
N GLU A 248 7.93 12.80 15.21
CA GLU A 248 8.97 12.51 14.23
C GLU A 248 9.18 11.00 14.09
N PHE A 249 9.42 10.56 12.86
CA PHE A 249 9.70 9.17 12.57
C PHE A 249 10.93 8.67 13.36
N SER A 250 10.78 7.52 14.02
CA SER A 250 11.88 6.83 14.69
C SER A 250 11.81 5.33 14.44
N LYS A 251 12.82 4.81 13.73
CA LYS A 251 12.98 3.38 13.44
C LYS A 251 13.03 2.52 14.71
N LYS A 252 13.62 3.05 15.78
CA LYS A 252 13.67 2.38 17.09
C LYS A 252 12.27 2.26 17.70
N ASN A 253 11.48 3.32 17.62
CA ASN A 253 10.13 3.37 18.17
C ASN A 253 9.15 2.55 17.34
N ALA A 254 9.23 2.62 16.01
CA ALA A 254 8.41 1.83 15.08
C ALA A 254 8.51 0.31 15.34
N ARG A 255 9.68 -0.15 15.78
CA ARG A 255 9.97 -1.57 16.10
C ARG A 255 9.72 -1.94 17.56
N ASN A 256 9.42 -0.97 18.43
CA ASN A 256 9.14 -1.22 19.83
C ASN A 256 7.63 -1.40 20.06
N MET A 257 7.20 -2.65 20.17
CA MET A 257 5.77 -2.97 20.30
C MET A 257 5.11 -2.42 21.55
N ALA A 258 5.84 -2.24 22.65
CA ALA A 258 5.28 -1.63 23.86
C ALA A 258 5.01 -0.13 23.65
N TRP A 259 5.90 0.55 22.93
CA TRP A 259 5.73 1.95 22.57
C TRP A 259 4.60 2.13 21.56
N VAL A 260 4.57 1.30 20.50
CA VAL A 260 3.50 1.28 19.50
C VAL A 260 2.12 1.07 20.16
N GLU A 261 2.02 0.13 21.09
CA GLU A 261 0.77 -0.15 21.81
C GLU A 261 0.33 1.04 22.68
N ALA A 262 1.27 1.81 23.23
CA ALA A 262 0.94 3.05 23.94
C ALA A 262 0.41 4.13 22.99
N GLN A 263 1.04 4.30 21.82
CA GLN A 263 0.58 5.28 20.83
C GLN A 263 -0.84 4.99 20.34
N TYR A 264 -1.21 3.71 20.16
CA TYR A 264 -2.57 3.32 19.79
C TYR A 264 -3.64 3.74 20.81
N LYS A 265 -3.29 3.81 22.10
CA LYS A 265 -4.22 4.27 23.15
C LYS A 265 -4.46 5.77 23.08
N GLU A 266 -3.47 6.51 22.61
CA GLU A 266 -3.46 7.98 22.50
C GLU A 266 -3.92 8.48 21.12
N LEU A 267 -4.25 7.57 20.19
CA LEU A 267 -4.68 7.95 18.85
C LEU A 267 -5.90 8.89 18.87
N PRO A 268 -5.93 9.90 17.98
CA PRO A 268 -7.13 10.66 17.70
C PRO A 268 -8.29 9.74 17.30
N GLU A 269 -9.53 10.13 17.64
CA GLU A 269 -10.74 9.35 17.29
C GLU A 269 -10.84 9.07 15.79
N LEU A 270 -10.34 9.98 14.95
CA LEU A 270 -10.27 9.84 13.50
C LEU A 270 -9.49 8.59 13.07
N ALA A 271 -8.31 8.35 13.65
CA ALA A 271 -7.44 7.21 13.34
C ALA A 271 -8.01 5.87 13.85
N LYS A 272 -9.00 5.90 14.76
CA LYS A 272 -9.68 4.69 15.26
C LYS A 272 -10.79 4.19 14.32
N LEU A 273 -11.18 4.99 13.32
CA LEU A 273 -12.23 4.63 12.37
C LEU A 273 -11.83 3.45 11.48
N TYR A 274 -12.83 2.65 11.07
CA TYR A 274 -12.60 1.46 10.24
C TYR A 274 -11.90 1.80 8.92
N LYS A 275 -12.25 2.94 8.32
CA LYS A 275 -11.69 3.36 7.02
C LYS A 275 -10.19 3.63 7.06
N TYR A 276 -9.62 3.93 8.24
CA TYR A 276 -8.19 4.18 8.44
C TYR A 276 -7.34 2.90 8.51
N ASN A 277 -7.98 1.75 8.72
CA ASN A 277 -7.31 0.50 9.08
C ASN A 277 -7.65 -0.62 8.09
N LYS A 278 -7.96 -0.25 6.84
CA LYS A 278 -8.43 -1.18 5.81
C LYS A 278 -7.38 -2.26 5.57
N ALA A 279 -6.10 -1.89 5.47
CA ALA A 279 -5.04 -2.87 5.26
C ALA A 279 -4.82 -3.74 6.50
N ARG A 280 -4.72 -3.13 7.69
CA ARG A 280 -4.51 -3.88 8.95
C ARG A 280 -5.62 -4.89 9.22
N ILE A 281 -6.88 -4.52 9.02
CA ILE A 281 -8.03 -5.42 9.20
C ILE A 281 -8.02 -6.54 8.16
N GLY A 282 -7.72 -6.22 6.90
CA GLY A 282 -7.57 -7.25 5.88
C GLY A 282 -6.41 -8.22 6.18
N MET A 283 -5.33 -7.75 6.82
CA MET A 283 -4.23 -8.60 7.28
C MET A 283 -4.63 -9.53 8.42
N ASP A 284 -5.45 -9.08 9.38
CA ASP A 284 -5.97 -9.94 10.45
C ASP A 284 -6.75 -11.13 9.86
N ALA A 285 -7.61 -10.85 8.87
CA ALA A 285 -8.34 -11.88 8.14
C ALA A 285 -7.40 -12.82 7.37
N GLN A 286 -6.43 -12.26 6.64
CA GLN A 286 -5.45 -13.04 5.89
C GLN A 286 -4.64 -13.97 6.81
N ALA A 287 -4.13 -13.47 7.94
CA ALA A 287 -3.32 -14.25 8.87
C ALA A 287 -4.08 -15.46 9.42
N ILE A 288 -5.34 -15.27 9.83
CA ILE A 288 -6.18 -16.36 10.35
C ILE A 288 -6.46 -17.42 9.28
N VAL A 289 -6.79 -16.99 8.07
CA VAL A 289 -7.01 -17.91 6.96
C VAL A 289 -5.76 -18.73 6.66
N HIS A 290 -4.57 -18.11 6.66
CA HIS A 290 -3.31 -18.82 6.44
C HIS A 290 -3.03 -19.85 7.54
N VAL A 291 -3.19 -19.49 8.82
CA VAL A 291 -3.03 -20.42 9.94
C VAL A 291 -4.01 -21.58 9.84
N LEU A 292 -5.26 -21.31 9.48
CA LEU A 292 -6.29 -22.33 9.29
C LEU A 292 -5.94 -23.29 8.14
N ILE A 293 -5.50 -22.75 6.99
CA ILE A 293 -5.09 -23.56 5.83
C ILE A 293 -3.90 -24.45 6.19
N ILE A 294 -2.89 -23.90 6.87
CA ILE A 294 -1.73 -24.68 7.34
C ILE A 294 -2.18 -25.82 8.26
N LEU A 295 -3.09 -25.53 9.19
CA LEU A 295 -3.64 -26.54 10.10
C LEU A 295 -4.41 -27.63 9.34
N PHE A 296 -5.21 -27.27 8.33
CA PHE A 296 -5.89 -28.25 7.47
C PHE A 296 -4.92 -29.11 6.66
N ILE A 297 -3.84 -28.52 6.12
CA ILE A 297 -2.80 -29.27 5.41
C ILE A 297 -2.11 -30.26 6.36
N ILE A 298 -1.75 -29.82 7.57
CA ILE A 298 -1.11 -30.69 8.59
C ILE A 298 -2.05 -31.85 8.97
N LEU A 299 -3.32 -31.55 9.28
CA LEU A 299 -4.30 -32.58 9.64
C LEU A 299 -4.57 -33.55 8.49
N GLY A 300 -4.67 -33.06 7.26
CA GLY A 300 -4.81 -33.86 6.05
C GLY A 300 -3.63 -34.82 5.86
N ASN A 301 -2.41 -34.31 6.00
CA ASN A 301 -1.19 -35.10 5.88
C ASN A 301 -1.08 -36.16 6.99
N ILE A 302 -1.38 -35.80 8.25
CA ILE A 302 -1.42 -36.76 9.36
C ILE A 302 -2.44 -37.87 9.08
N GLY A 303 -3.65 -37.50 8.66
CA GLY A 303 -4.69 -38.46 8.28
C GLY A 303 -4.22 -39.42 7.19
N TYR A 304 -3.60 -38.91 6.13
CA TYR A 304 -3.03 -39.69 5.04
C TYR A 304 -1.97 -40.69 5.52
N PHE A 305 -0.98 -40.25 6.31
CA PHE A 305 0.09 -41.14 6.80
C PHE A 305 -0.41 -42.22 7.76
N LEU A 306 -1.40 -41.90 8.60
CA LEU A 306 -2.02 -42.87 9.50
C LEU A 306 -2.80 -43.94 8.73
N ASP A 307 -3.52 -43.57 7.67
CA ASP A 307 -4.20 -44.51 6.80
C ASP A 307 -3.20 -45.39 6.03
N GLN A 308 -2.16 -44.79 5.44
CA GLN A 308 -1.12 -45.54 4.73
C GLN A 308 -0.42 -46.58 5.64
N ARG A 309 -0.15 -46.24 6.90
CA ARG A 309 0.39 -47.18 7.91
C ARG A 309 -0.63 -48.26 8.30
N ALA A 310 -1.91 -47.92 8.36
CA ALA A 310 -2.97 -48.88 8.65
C ALA A 310 -3.17 -49.89 7.51
N GLN A 311 -3.06 -49.45 6.25
CA GLN A 311 -3.11 -50.30 5.07
C GLN A 311 -1.87 -51.21 4.99
N LYS A 312 -0.65 -50.68 5.16
CA LYS A 312 0.57 -51.51 5.21
C LYS A 312 0.51 -52.61 6.28
N LYS A 313 -0.02 -52.33 7.48
CA LYS A 313 -0.22 -53.36 8.52
C LYS A 313 -1.25 -54.43 8.17
N LYS A 314 -2.20 -54.15 7.27
CA LYS A 314 -3.16 -55.15 6.75
C LYS A 314 -2.55 -56.06 5.69
N PHE A 315 -1.58 -55.58 4.91
CA PHE A 315 -0.91 -56.36 3.86
C PHE A 315 0.23 -57.27 4.39
N VAL A 316 0.71 -57.04 5.62
CA VAL A 316 1.78 -57.84 6.27
C VAL A 316 1.21 -58.92 7.21
N LYS A 317 -0.12 -59.04 7.30
CA LYS A 317 -0.84 -60.12 7.99
C LYS A 317 -1.52 -61.01 6.96
#